data_AF-A0A067NGW0-F1
#
_entry.id   AF-A0A067NGW0-F1
#
_cell.length_a   1.000
_cell.length_b   1.000
_cell.length_c   1.000
_cell.angle_alpha   90.00
_cell.angle_beta   90.00
_cell.angle_gamma   90.00
#
_symmetry.space_group_name_H-M   'P 1'
#
loop_
_entity.id
_entity.type
_entity.pdbx_description
1 polymer ?
#
loop_
_entity_poly.entity_id
_entity_poly.type
_entity_poly.pdbx_seq_one_letter_code
_entity_poly.pdbx_strand_id
1 'polypeptide(L)'
;MKKNPQAHLESLAQFISLFLVAFIEEHSIPKAYENYTKGGLVALGWSTGCSMLVSMLSNASAVSPQSRTILEPYLSNIVLYGNPSRIYGFTPLDRPTTAYTPWLDRDLKTTMEMGIAFKDWVSSYYDPPPPAWDGLIANLDHQRKRTPKSSTDSWTQADIQRFCNFEAVARTDTPLYVLRLVILMNSLICLARNGAIMSAMAGETHRALFDEKLVQTYFPRVKVTVISCRQSVWLCLWVTNRTQTLHDEFVRRGKTIRQTQFIDVEKANHFVRISPLRCIAGLLMNLLFHI
;
A
#
# COMPACT_ATOMS: atom_id res chain seq x y z
N MET A 1 -13.43 24.39 -0.94
CA MET A 1 -14.05 23.43 -1.89
C MET A 1 -13.84 22.00 -1.40
N LYS A 2 -14.90 21.19 -1.29
CA LYS A 2 -14.77 19.76 -0.95
C LYS A 2 -14.15 19.05 -2.17
N LYS A 3 -12.89 18.60 -2.08
CA LYS A 3 -12.28 17.78 -3.14
C LYS A 3 -13.04 16.45 -3.25
N ASN A 4 -13.50 16.10 -4.44
CA ASN A 4 -14.15 14.81 -4.73
C ASN A 4 -13.09 13.70 -4.63
N PRO A 5 -13.18 12.78 -3.64
CA PRO A 5 -12.19 11.71 -3.48
C PRO A 5 -12.03 10.86 -4.74
N GLN A 6 -13.12 10.58 -5.44
CA GLN A 6 -13.11 9.78 -6.66
C GLN A 6 -12.28 10.45 -7.78
N ALA A 7 -12.48 11.75 -7.99
CA ALA A 7 -11.73 12.50 -9.00
C ALA A 7 -10.21 12.52 -8.70
N HIS A 8 -9.81 12.51 -7.42
CA HIS A 8 -8.41 12.40 -7.05
C HIS A 8 -7.83 11.03 -7.41
N LEU A 9 -8.56 9.95 -7.15
CA LEU A 9 -8.15 8.58 -7.46
C LEU A 9 -8.07 8.34 -8.98
N GLU A 10 -9.00 8.90 -9.75
CA GLU A 10 -8.95 8.91 -11.22
C GLU A 10 -7.74 9.69 -11.74
N SER A 11 -7.40 10.81 -11.09
CA SER A 11 -6.21 11.59 -11.44
C SER A 11 -4.92 10.79 -11.16
N LEU A 12 -4.86 10.06 -10.04
CA LEU A 12 -3.75 9.16 -9.72
C LEU A 12 -3.62 8.04 -10.77
N ALA A 13 -4.74 7.45 -11.19
CA ALA A 13 -4.77 6.42 -12.22
C ALA A 13 -4.21 6.92 -13.56
N GLN A 14 -4.60 8.14 -13.97
CA GLN A 14 -4.08 8.78 -15.18
C GLN A 14 -2.58 9.09 -15.05
N PHE A 15 -2.18 9.69 -13.93
CA PHE A 15 -0.79 10.06 -13.68
C PHE A 15 0.15 8.85 -13.78
N ILE A 16 -0.14 7.77 -13.05
CA ILE A 16 0.73 6.59 -13.09
C ILE A 16 0.71 5.90 -14.46
N SER A 17 -0.42 5.88 -15.15
CA SER A 17 -0.51 5.32 -16.50
C SER A 17 0.35 6.10 -17.50
N LEU A 18 0.28 7.43 -17.46
CA LEU A 18 1.08 8.30 -18.32
C LEU A 18 2.57 8.17 -18.02
N PHE A 19 2.95 8.09 -16.74
CA PHE A 19 4.33 7.82 -16.33
C PHE A 19 4.84 6.49 -16.91
N LEU A 20 4.05 5.43 -16.80
CA LEU A 20 4.44 4.11 -17.34
C LEU A 20 4.55 4.12 -18.86
N VAL A 21 3.66 4.82 -19.57
CA VAL A 21 3.74 5.01 -21.03
C VAL A 21 5.03 5.73 -21.41
N ALA A 22 5.31 6.88 -20.78
CA ALA A 22 6.52 7.63 -21.05
C ALA A 22 7.78 6.80 -20.77
N PHE A 23 7.80 6.03 -19.68
CA PHE A 23 8.92 5.15 -19.35
C PHE A 23 9.14 4.05 -20.40
N ILE A 24 8.06 3.46 -20.93
CA ILE A 24 8.14 2.46 -22.00
C ILE A 24 8.75 3.06 -23.27
N GLU A 25 8.30 4.25 -23.66
CA GLU A 25 8.73 4.94 -24.87
C GLU A 25 10.19 5.41 -24.76
N GLU A 26 10.54 6.08 -23.65
CA GLU A 26 11.88 6.63 -23.42
C GLU A 26 12.96 5.55 -23.34
N HIS A 27 12.66 4.41 -22.71
CA HIS A 27 13.63 3.35 -22.51
C HIS A 27 13.50 2.20 -23.52
N SER A 28 12.64 2.35 -24.55
CA SER A 28 12.42 1.32 -25.57
C SER A 28 12.17 -0.07 -24.97
N ILE A 29 11.36 -0.13 -23.90
CA ILE A 29 11.10 -1.37 -23.17
C ILE A 29 10.49 -2.37 -24.15
N PRO A 30 11.01 -3.62 -24.27
CA PRO A 30 10.43 -4.61 -25.17
C PRO A 30 9.08 -5.09 -24.64
N LYS A 31 8.17 -5.47 -25.54
CA LYS A 31 6.87 -6.06 -25.17
C LYS A 31 7.07 -7.35 -24.37
N ALA A 32 6.09 -7.68 -23.54
CA ALA A 32 6.08 -8.96 -22.85
C ALA A 32 5.90 -10.10 -23.86
N TYR A 33 6.68 -11.16 -23.69
CA TYR A 33 6.46 -12.42 -24.39
C TYR A 33 5.15 -13.07 -23.90
N GLU A 34 4.54 -13.95 -24.69
CA GLU A 34 3.24 -14.58 -24.36
C GLU A 34 3.25 -15.28 -22.99
N ASN A 35 4.38 -15.87 -22.61
CA ASN A 35 4.55 -16.55 -21.33
C ASN A 35 5.06 -15.64 -20.19
N TYR A 36 5.23 -14.34 -20.44
CA TYR A 36 5.74 -13.35 -19.49
C TYR A 36 7.13 -13.68 -18.91
N THR A 37 7.94 -14.49 -19.59
CA THR A 37 9.30 -14.83 -19.15
C THR A 37 10.37 -13.84 -19.59
N LYS A 38 10.07 -13.02 -20.61
CA LYS A 38 10.96 -12.02 -21.18
C LYS A 38 10.19 -10.76 -21.58
N GLY A 39 10.88 -9.63 -21.48
CA GLY A 39 10.32 -8.31 -21.77
C GLY A 39 9.18 -7.90 -20.83
N GLY A 40 8.52 -6.80 -21.19
CA GLY A 40 7.44 -6.21 -20.43
C GLY A 40 7.90 -5.41 -19.22
N LEU A 41 6.92 -5.03 -18.42
CA LEU A 41 7.05 -4.21 -17.23
C LEU A 41 6.36 -4.88 -16.05
N VAL A 42 7.04 -4.92 -14.92
CA VAL A 42 6.46 -5.21 -13.60
C VAL A 42 6.50 -3.92 -12.79
N ALA A 43 5.33 -3.41 -12.40
CA ALA A 43 5.23 -2.22 -11.58
C ALA A 43 5.15 -2.61 -10.10
N LEU A 44 6.04 -2.08 -9.27
CA LEU A 44 6.04 -2.35 -7.83
C LEU A 44 5.60 -1.11 -7.06
N GLY A 45 4.55 -1.28 -6.25
CA GLY A 45 4.18 -0.36 -5.19
C GLY A 45 4.71 -0.89 -3.87
N TRP A 46 5.31 -0.04 -3.06
CA TRP A 46 5.72 -0.35 -1.70
C TRP A 46 4.98 0.53 -0.72
N SER A 47 4.51 -0.04 0.39
CA SER A 47 3.84 0.72 1.45
C SER A 47 2.65 1.50 0.88
N THR A 48 2.53 2.79 1.19
CA THR A 48 1.56 3.73 0.61
C THR A 48 1.65 3.86 -0.91
N GLY A 49 2.79 3.59 -1.53
CA GLY A 49 2.95 3.57 -2.99
C GLY A 49 2.09 2.53 -3.70
N CYS A 50 1.63 1.49 -2.99
CA CYS A 50 0.67 0.53 -3.54
C CYS A 50 -0.65 1.19 -3.96
N SER A 51 -1.05 2.30 -3.34
CA SER A 51 -2.31 2.98 -3.66
C SER A 51 -2.33 3.47 -5.10
N MET A 52 -1.20 3.94 -5.65
CA MET A 52 -1.15 4.42 -7.03
C MET A 52 -1.51 3.31 -8.03
N LEU A 53 -0.94 2.11 -7.83
CA LEU A 53 -1.18 0.97 -8.72
C LEU A 53 -2.57 0.38 -8.51
N VAL A 54 -3.06 0.34 -7.27
CA VAL A 54 -4.45 -0.02 -6.97
C VAL A 54 -5.42 0.96 -7.64
N SER A 55 -5.16 2.27 -7.57
CA SER A 55 -5.98 3.30 -8.22
C SER A 55 -5.98 3.19 -9.74
N MET A 56 -4.85 2.84 -10.34
CA MET A 56 -4.77 2.57 -11.78
C MET A 56 -5.70 1.44 -12.22
N LEU A 57 -5.71 0.34 -11.46
CA LEU A 57 -6.57 -0.80 -11.75
C LEU A 57 -8.03 -0.48 -11.44
N SER A 58 -8.32 0.06 -10.26
CA SER A 58 -9.68 0.34 -9.80
C SER A 58 -10.38 1.40 -10.65
N ASN A 59 -9.65 2.37 -11.22
CA ASN A 59 -10.19 3.44 -12.04
C ASN A 59 -9.68 3.35 -13.49
N ALA A 60 -9.46 2.13 -13.99
CA ALA A 60 -8.92 1.91 -15.32
C ALA A 60 -9.76 2.54 -16.45
N SER A 61 -11.06 2.79 -16.23
CA SER A 61 -11.92 3.52 -17.16
C SER A 61 -11.49 4.97 -17.37
N ALA A 62 -10.89 5.62 -16.36
CA ALA A 62 -10.37 6.98 -16.43
C ALA A 62 -9.02 7.08 -17.16
N VAL A 63 -8.30 5.96 -17.32
CA VAL A 63 -7.09 5.90 -18.15
C VAL A 63 -7.48 6.08 -19.61
N SER A 64 -6.72 6.87 -20.38
CA SER A 64 -7.05 7.10 -21.79
C SER A 64 -7.03 5.79 -22.60
N PRO A 65 -7.89 5.61 -23.61
CA PRO A 65 -7.83 4.44 -24.48
C PRO A 65 -6.44 4.24 -25.11
N GLN A 66 -5.76 5.32 -25.51
CA GLN A 66 -4.41 5.28 -26.06
C GLN A 66 -3.40 4.72 -25.04
N SER A 67 -3.40 5.23 -23.81
CA SER A 67 -2.51 4.73 -22.76
C SER A 67 -2.78 3.27 -22.44
N ARG A 68 -4.05 2.83 -22.42
CA ARG A 68 -4.39 1.40 -22.22
C ARG A 68 -3.85 0.52 -23.35
N THR A 69 -4.04 0.92 -24.60
CA THR A 69 -3.50 0.20 -25.78
C THR A 69 -1.99 0.09 -25.74
N ILE A 70 -1.29 1.14 -25.31
CA ILE A 70 0.16 1.11 -25.16
C ILE A 70 0.55 0.17 -24.02
N LEU A 71 -0.06 0.28 -22.84
CA LEU A 71 0.34 -0.47 -21.63
C LEU A 71 0.06 -1.97 -21.72
N GLU A 72 -1.04 -2.38 -22.35
CA GLU A 72 -1.52 -3.77 -22.38
C GLU A 72 -0.52 -4.84 -22.88
N PRO A 73 0.34 -4.58 -23.88
CA PRO A 73 1.40 -5.51 -24.27
C PRO A 73 2.67 -5.47 -23.39
N TYR A 74 2.84 -4.49 -22.50
CA TYR A 74 4.03 -4.37 -21.65
C TYR A 74 3.76 -4.75 -20.19
N LEU A 75 2.71 -4.18 -19.59
CA LEU A 75 2.42 -4.39 -18.18
C LEU A 75 1.92 -5.83 -17.96
N SER A 76 2.70 -6.62 -17.23
CA SER A 76 2.40 -8.04 -16.97
C SER A 76 1.95 -8.29 -15.55
N ASN A 77 2.48 -7.52 -14.61
CA ASN A 77 2.27 -7.75 -13.18
C ASN A 77 2.37 -6.44 -12.40
N ILE A 78 1.55 -6.35 -11.37
CA ILE A 78 1.64 -5.32 -10.33
C ILE A 78 2.01 -6.01 -9.01
N VAL A 79 3.11 -5.56 -8.42
CA VAL A 79 3.58 -6.04 -7.12
C VAL A 79 3.14 -5.06 -6.04
N LEU A 80 2.37 -5.55 -5.08
CA LEU A 80 1.91 -4.80 -3.92
C LEU A 80 2.70 -5.28 -2.70
N TYR A 81 3.73 -4.52 -2.32
CA TYR A 81 4.72 -4.92 -1.33
C TYR A 81 4.55 -4.17 0.00
N GLY A 82 4.45 -4.90 1.12
CA GLY A 82 4.40 -4.30 2.46
C GLY A 82 3.16 -3.42 2.64
N ASN A 83 1.99 -3.95 2.32
CA ASN A 83 0.77 -3.16 2.21
C ASN A 83 0.26 -2.65 3.58
N PRO A 84 0.01 -1.34 3.77
CA PRO A 84 -0.75 -0.86 4.92
C PRO A 84 -2.25 -1.05 4.70
N SER A 85 -2.98 -1.36 5.77
CA SER A 85 -4.40 -1.75 5.69
C SER A 85 -5.31 -0.72 5.03
N ARG A 86 -4.94 0.56 5.13
CA ARG A 86 -5.75 1.69 4.64
C ARG A 86 -5.88 1.69 3.13
N ILE A 87 -4.87 1.21 2.39
CA ILE A 87 -4.95 1.12 0.92
C ILE A 87 -6.02 0.12 0.49
N TYR A 88 -6.24 -0.90 1.30
CA TYR A 88 -7.27 -1.91 1.09
C TYR A 88 -8.63 -1.47 1.66
N GLY A 89 -8.68 -0.28 2.28
CA GLY A 89 -9.82 0.23 3.02
C GLY A 89 -10.30 -0.70 4.15
N PHE A 90 -9.49 -1.67 4.54
CA PHE A 90 -9.78 -2.53 5.66
C PHE A 90 -9.53 -1.78 6.96
N THR A 91 -10.60 -1.60 7.71
CA THR A 91 -10.54 -1.09 9.09
C THR A 91 -10.66 -2.29 10.02
N PRO A 92 -9.66 -2.55 10.88
CA PRO A 92 -9.78 -3.63 11.85
C PRO A 92 -10.77 -3.20 12.94
N LEU A 93 -12.04 -3.56 12.75
CA LEU A 93 -13.13 -3.24 13.68
C LEU A 93 -12.87 -3.90 15.05
N ASP A 94 -12.31 -5.10 15.02
CA ASP A 94 -12.06 -5.94 16.21
C ASP A 94 -10.62 -5.79 16.73
N ARG A 95 -9.97 -4.65 16.45
CA ARG A 95 -8.60 -4.42 16.92
C ARG A 95 -8.58 -4.38 18.46
N PRO A 96 -7.65 -5.09 19.11
CA PRO A 96 -7.40 -4.91 20.54
C PRO A 96 -7.14 -3.43 20.85
N THR A 97 -7.67 -2.92 21.97
CA THR A 97 -7.39 -1.56 22.44
C THR A 97 -5.91 -1.33 22.73
N THR A 98 -5.17 -2.41 22.97
CA THR A 98 -3.72 -2.46 23.18
C THR A 98 -2.91 -2.44 21.89
N ALA A 99 -3.53 -2.57 20.70
CA ALA A 99 -2.81 -2.55 19.44
C ALA A 99 -2.18 -1.19 19.17
N TYR A 100 -0.85 -1.16 19.26
CA TYR A 100 -0.06 0.04 19.10
C TYR A 100 -0.04 0.48 17.64
N THR A 101 -0.26 1.77 17.46
CA THR A 101 0.09 2.50 16.24
C THR A 101 0.61 3.88 16.65
N PRO A 102 1.73 4.35 16.09
CA PRO A 102 2.34 5.63 16.47
C PRO A 102 1.39 6.81 16.26
N TRP A 103 0.50 6.72 15.27
CA TRP A 103 -0.52 7.73 14.98
C TRP A 103 -1.60 7.90 16.04
N LEU A 104 -1.71 6.96 16.98
CA LEU A 104 -2.67 6.99 18.08
C LEU A 104 -1.99 7.12 19.45
N ASP A 105 -0.67 7.23 19.46
CA ASP A 105 0.13 7.37 20.68
C ASP A 105 -0.03 8.79 21.21
N ARG A 106 -0.68 8.91 22.38
CA ARG A 106 -0.99 10.21 22.99
C ARG A 106 0.23 10.86 23.61
N ASP A 107 1.32 10.12 23.79
CA ASP A 107 2.55 10.66 24.37
C ASP A 107 3.37 11.45 23.34
N LEU A 108 3.15 11.19 22.04
CA LEU A 108 3.81 11.90 20.94
C LEU A 108 3.08 13.23 20.67
N LYS A 109 3.76 14.35 20.90
CA LYS A 109 3.14 15.69 20.87
C LYS A 109 3.41 16.43 19.57
N THR A 110 4.49 16.08 18.88
CA THR A 110 4.92 16.73 17.64
C THR A 110 4.89 15.77 16.46
N THR A 111 4.76 16.31 15.25
CA THR A 111 4.85 15.49 14.03
C THR A 111 6.22 14.84 13.87
N MET A 112 7.28 15.49 14.36
CA MET A 112 8.62 14.93 14.36
C MET A 112 8.69 13.67 15.24
N GLU A 113 8.18 13.74 16.48
CA GLU A 113 8.10 12.58 17.38
C GLU A 113 7.26 11.45 16.79
N MET A 114 6.11 11.76 16.17
CA MET A 114 5.28 10.78 15.46
C MET A 114 6.02 10.15 14.29
N GLY A 115 6.76 10.94 13.52
CA GLY A 115 7.55 10.48 12.38
C GLY A 115 8.68 9.53 12.81
N ILE A 116 9.41 9.88 13.87
CA ILE A 116 10.47 9.04 14.44
C ILE A 116 9.88 7.74 14.98
N ALA A 117 8.80 7.82 15.77
CA ALA A 117 8.12 6.64 16.29
C ALA A 117 7.58 5.75 15.17
N PHE A 118 7.03 6.34 14.10
CA PHE A 118 6.60 5.59 12.92
C PHE A 118 7.75 4.92 12.20
N LYS A 119 8.87 5.62 11.97
CA LYS A 119 10.08 5.03 11.39
C LYS A 119 10.49 3.80 12.20
N ASP A 120 10.64 3.94 13.51
CA ASP A 120 11.09 2.86 14.40
C ASP A 120 10.10 1.69 14.44
N TRP A 121 8.82 2.00 14.55
CA TRP A 121 7.76 1.01 14.57
C TRP A 121 7.70 0.24 13.25
N VAL A 122 7.65 0.92 12.11
CA VAL A 122 7.47 0.28 10.80
C VAL A 122 8.73 -0.46 10.34
N SER A 123 9.91 -0.07 10.82
CA SER A 123 11.19 -0.71 10.48
C SER A 123 11.65 -1.79 11.46
N SER A 124 10.87 -2.11 12.48
CA SER A 124 11.20 -3.15 13.47
C SER A 124 10.97 -4.57 12.94
N TYR A 125 11.63 -5.57 13.54
CA TYR A 125 11.43 -6.99 13.25
C TYR A 125 10.56 -7.62 14.35
N TYR A 126 9.26 -7.71 14.09
CA TYR A 126 8.28 -8.28 15.03
C TYR A 126 8.32 -9.81 15.03
N ASP A 127 7.67 -10.41 16.02
CA ASP A 127 7.51 -11.85 16.05
C ASP A 127 6.56 -12.25 14.92
N PRO A 128 6.88 -13.30 14.14
CA PRO A 128 6.01 -13.71 13.05
C PRO A 128 4.67 -14.24 13.58
N PRO A 129 3.59 -14.21 12.77
CA PRO A 129 2.35 -14.86 13.15
C PRO A 129 2.60 -16.33 13.49
N PRO A 130 1.87 -16.90 14.47
CA PRO A 130 2.00 -18.30 14.82
C PRO A 130 1.67 -19.20 13.61
N PRO A 131 2.17 -20.45 13.60
CA PRO A 131 1.71 -21.44 12.63
C PRO A 131 0.18 -21.55 12.65
N ALA A 132 -0.43 -21.63 11.46
CA ALA A 132 -1.89 -21.67 11.29
C ALA A 132 -2.64 -20.47 11.94
N TRP A 133 -2.06 -19.28 11.89
CA TRP A 133 -2.71 -18.05 12.37
C TRP A 133 -4.11 -17.84 11.76
N ASP A 134 -5.07 -17.58 12.63
CA ASP A 134 -6.51 -17.44 12.36
C ASP A 134 -6.94 -16.07 11.82
N GLY A 135 -5.99 -15.14 11.64
CA GLY A 135 -6.25 -13.78 11.19
C GLY A 135 -6.62 -12.81 12.32
N LEU A 136 -6.65 -13.25 13.57
CA LEU A 136 -6.94 -12.37 14.71
C LEU A 136 -5.70 -11.54 15.12
N ILE A 137 -5.87 -10.22 15.23
CA ILE A 137 -4.78 -9.29 15.61
C ILE A 137 -4.25 -9.59 17.01
N ALA A 138 -5.10 -10.09 17.92
CA ALA A 138 -4.71 -10.45 19.28
C ALA A 138 -3.58 -11.49 19.33
N ASN A 139 -3.46 -12.32 18.28
CA ASN A 139 -2.44 -13.36 18.14
C ASN A 139 -1.18 -12.88 17.40
N LEU A 140 -1.12 -11.60 17.03
CA LEU A 140 0.07 -10.97 16.48
C LEU A 140 0.81 -10.19 17.56
N ASP A 141 2.07 -9.88 17.30
CA ASP A 141 2.81 -8.89 18.07
C ASP A 141 2.33 -7.47 17.71
N HIS A 142 1.27 -7.04 18.41
CA HIS A 142 0.56 -5.80 18.13
C HIS A 142 0.88 -4.66 19.11
N GLN A 143 1.57 -4.94 20.22
CA GLN A 143 1.71 -3.98 21.33
C GLN A 143 3.08 -3.26 21.35
N ARG A 144 4.14 -3.89 20.82
CA ARG A 144 5.48 -3.31 20.87
C ARG A 144 5.57 -2.05 20.01
N LYS A 145 6.13 -0.97 20.58
CA LYS A 145 6.42 0.28 19.84
C LYS A 145 7.62 0.14 18.90
N ARG A 146 8.57 -0.71 19.28
CA ARG A 146 9.82 -1.01 18.56
C ARG A 146 10.37 -2.35 19.07
N THR A 147 11.13 -3.07 18.24
CA THR A 147 11.87 -4.28 18.65
C THR A 147 13.38 -4.00 18.79
N PRO A 148 14.17 -4.87 19.45
CA PRO A 148 15.62 -4.67 19.57
C PRO A 148 16.39 -4.58 18.25
N LYS A 149 15.79 -5.08 17.15
CA LYS A 149 16.36 -5.04 15.81
C LYS A 149 15.44 -4.24 14.88
N SER A 150 15.99 -3.28 14.14
CA SER A 150 15.29 -2.55 13.08
C SER A 150 16.18 -2.37 11.84
N SER A 151 15.55 -2.31 10.67
CA SER A 151 16.24 -2.04 9.39
C SER A 151 16.83 -0.62 9.32
N THR A 152 16.47 0.27 10.25
CA THR A 152 16.99 1.63 10.32
C THR A 152 18.01 1.85 11.46
N ASP A 153 18.40 0.79 12.18
CA ASP A 153 19.36 0.91 13.29
C ASP A 153 20.75 1.34 12.84
N SER A 154 21.13 1.01 11.60
CA SER A 154 22.41 1.41 11.02
C SER A 154 22.37 2.79 10.36
N TRP A 155 21.24 3.48 10.39
CA TRP A 155 21.12 4.79 9.73
C TRP A 155 21.77 5.86 10.60
N THR A 156 22.65 6.64 9.98
CA THR A 156 23.19 7.86 10.58
C THR A 156 22.12 8.96 10.57
N GLN A 157 22.38 10.06 11.29
CA GLN A 157 21.51 11.23 11.21
C GLN A 157 21.43 11.80 9.79
N ALA A 158 22.53 11.72 9.01
CA ALA A 158 22.55 12.13 7.62
C ALA A 158 21.67 11.23 6.74
N ASP A 159 21.65 9.92 7.00
CA ASP A 159 20.76 8.99 6.31
C ASP A 159 19.29 9.31 6.62
N ILE A 160 18.97 9.60 7.89
CA ILE A 160 17.61 10.00 8.28
C ILE A 160 17.20 11.28 7.55
N GLN A 161 18.05 12.31 7.52
CA GLN A 161 17.74 13.56 6.80
C GLN A 161 17.60 13.35 5.28
N ARG A 162 18.37 12.41 4.71
CA ARG A 162 18.33 12.11 3.27
C ARG A 162 17.10 11.31 2.87
N PHE A 163 16.70 10.33 3.68
CA PHE A 163 15.67 9.35 3.32
C PHE A 163 14.33 9.57 4.02
N CYS A 164 14.26 10.38 5.08
CA CYS A 164 13.02 10.71 5.77
C CYS A 164 12.67 12.20 5.61
N ASN A 165 11.43 12.46 5.22
CA ASN A 165 10.85 13.80 5.25
C ASN A 165 9.63 13.79 6.18
N PHE A 166 9.84 14.02 7.47
CA PHE A 166 8.78 13.99 8.47
C PHE A 166 7.79 15.17 8.31
N GLU A 167 8.21 16.27 7.68
CA GLU A 167 7.29 17.34 7.33
C GLU A 167 6.37 16.95 6.17
N ALA A 168 6.87 16.20 5.18
CA ALA A 168 6.03 15.65 4.13
C ALA A 168 4.95 14.76 4.74
N VAL A 169 5.33 13.84 5.64
CA VAL A 169 4.38 13.01 6.42
C VAL A 169 3.31 13.88 7.10
N ALA A 170 3.69 15.01 7.71
CA ALA A 170 2.75 15.96 8.31
C ALA A 170 1.69 16.49 7.33
N ARG A 171 2.08 16.71 6.08
CA ARG A 171 1.23 17.28 5.03
C ARG A 171 0.43 16.22 4.27
N THR A 172 0.99 15.03 4.09
CA THR A 172 0.45 13.98 3.20
C THR A 172 -0.25 12.87 3.97
N ASP A 173 0.39 12.34 5.00
CA ASP A 173 -0.03 11.13 5.70
C ASP A 173 -0.82 11.46 6.97
N THR A 174 -0.39 12.45 7.73
CA THR A 174 -1.06 12.87 8.98
C THR A 174 -2.55 13.18 8.77
N PRO A 175 -3.02 13.83 7.69
CA PRO A 175 -4.46 13.96 7.42
C PRO A 175 -5.19 12.62 7.24
N LEU A 176 -4.51 11.60 6.70
CA LEU A 176 -5.04 10.24 6.57
C LEU A 176 -5.06 9.47 7.91
N TYR A 177 -4.11 9.74 8.81
CA TYR A 177 -3.90 8.99 10.06
C TYR A 177 -4.44 9.67 11.33
N VAL A 178 -4.13 10.95 11.52
CA VAL A 178 -4.25 11.69 12.80
C VAL A 178 -5.55 12.45 12.94
N LEU A 179 -6.33 12.62 11.88
CA LEU A 179 -7.64 13.28 12.02
C LEU A 179 -8.49 12.61 13.11
N ARG A 180 -8.34 11.30 13.38
CA ARG A 180 -9.10 10.60 14.45
C ARG A 180 -8.84 11.13 15.87
N LEU A 181 -7.69 11.73 16.17
CA LEU A 181 -7.35 12.21 17.52
C LEU A 181 -7.87 13.63 17.81
N VAL A 182 -7.89 14.53 16.81
CA VAL A 182 -8.56 15.84 16.95
C VAL A 182 -10.10 15.67 16.91
N ILE A 183 -10.59 14.56 16.33
CA ILE A 183 -12.02 14.25 16.14
C ILE A 183 -12.69 13.64 17.36
N LEU A 184 -11.95 12.96 18.25
CA LEU A 184 -12.52 12.47 19.50
C LEU A 184 -13.06 13.62 20.38
N MET A 185 -12.65 14.86 20.10
CA MET A 185 -13.13 16.02 20.84
C MET A 185 -14.16 16.90 20.09
N ASN A 186 -14.30 16.94 18.74
CA ASN A 186 -15.22 17.94 18.13
C ASN A 186 -15.72 17.87 16.64
N SER A 187 -15.95 16.75 15.92
CA SER A 187 -16.93 16.78 14.79
C SER A 187 -17.32 15.45 14.12
N LEU A 188 -18.64 15.21 14.00
CA LEU A 188 -19.26 14.17 13.14
C LEU A 188 -18.87 14.30 11.65
N ILE A 189 -18.55 15.51 11.20
CA ILE A 189 -18.20 15.83 9.80
C ILE A 189 -16.91 15.13 9.37
N CYS A 190 -15.95 14.98 10.27
CA CYS A 190 -14.66 14.37 9.92
C CYS A 190 -14.70 12.84 10.00
N LEU A 191 -15.55 12.25 10.85
CA LEU A 191 -15.92 10.83 10.79
C LEU A 191 -16.57 10.50 9.44
N ALA A 192 -17.50 11.34 8.97
CA ALA A 192 -18.11 11.18 7.65
C ALA A 192 -17.08 11.31 6.51
N ARG A 193 -16.16 12.27 6.59
CA ARG A 193 -15.14 12.50 5.55
C ARG A 193 -14.09 11.39 5.48
N ASN A 194 -13.56 10.93 6.62
CA ASN A 194 -12.61 9.82 6.64
C ASN A 194 -13.29 8.48 6.35
N GLY A 195 -14.54 8.31 6.80
CA GLY A 195 -15.37 7.18 6.37
C GLY A 195 -15.51 7.14 4.85
N ALA A 196 -15.75 8.27 4.20
CA ALA A 196 -15.84 8.35 2.74
C ALA A 196 -14.51 8.01 2.04
N ILE A 197 -13.36 8.49 2.53
CA ILE A 197 -12.05 8.17 1.93
C ILE A 197 -11.70 6.69 2.14
N MET A 198 -11.86 6.15 3.35
CA MET A 198 -11.58 4.75 3.63
C MET A 198 -12.56 3.83 2.88
N SER A 199 -13.84 4.22 2.76
CA SER A 199 -14.81 3.52 1.94
C SER A 199 -14.47 3.58 0.45
N ALA A 200 -13.97 4.72 -0.04
CA ALA A 200 -13.49 4.83 -1.41
C ALA A 200 -12.29 3.91 -1.65
N MET A 201 -11.29 3.90 -0.76
CA MET A 201 -10.13 3.00 -0.84
C MET A 201 -10.52 1.53 -0.72
N ALA A 202 -11.49 1.19 0.13
CA ALA A 202 -12.04 -0.17 0.22
C ALA A 202 -12.69 -0.57 -1.11
N GLY A 203 -13.48 0.35 -1.67
CA GLY A 203 -14.07 0.21 -2.98
C GLY A 203 -13.02 0.06 -4.08
N GLU A 204 -11.89 0.78 -4.00
CA GLU A 204 -10.82 0.69 -5.00
C GLU A 204 -10.18 -0.69 -5.03
N THR A 205 -9.74 -1.19 -3.88
CA THR A 205 -9.13 -2.51 -3.81
C THR A 205 -10.13 -3.58 -4.25
N HIS A 206 -11.38 -3.48 -3.81
CA HIS A 206 -12.41 -4.42 -4.25
C HIS A 206 -12.62 -4.36 -5.77
N ARG A 207 -12.69 -3.17 -6.36
CA ARG A 207 -12.82 -2.99 -7.81
C ARG A 207 -11.60 -3.47 -8.58
N ALA A 208 -10.40 -3.17 -8.09
CA ALA A 208 -9.14 -3.56 -8.72
C ALA A 208 -8.98 -5.08 -8.78
N LEU A 209 -9.36 -5.78 -7.71
CA LEU A 209 -9.07 -7.21 -7.55
C LEU A 209 -10.27 -8.11 -7.82
N PHE A 210 -11.49 -7.70 -7.47
CA PHE A 210 -12.66 -8.60 -7.37
C PHE A 210 -13.87 -8.20 -8.24
N ASP A 211 -13.89 -7.02 -8.86
CA ASP A 211 -14.94 -6.64 -9.81
C ASP A 211 -14.75 -7.36 -11.15
N GLU A 212 -15.58 -8.37 -11.40
CA GLU A 212 -15.48 -9.24 -12.58
C GLU A 212 -15.53 -8.45 -13.89
N LYS A 213 -16.42 -7.45 -13.97
CA LYS A 213 -16.58 -6.64 -15.18
C LYS A 213 -15.32 -5.81 -15.41
N LEU A 214 -14.82 -5.13 -14.37
CA LEU A 214 -13.64 -4.29 -14.48
C LEU A 214 -12.41 -5.12 -14.85
N VAL A 215 -12.20 -6.27 -14.20
CA VAL A 215 -11.06 -7.17 -14.46
C VAL A 215 -11.08 -7.68 -15.89
N GLN A 216 -12.23 -8.08 -16.40
CA GLN A 216 -12.35 -8.59 -17.78
C GLN A 216 -12.23 -7.47 -18.83
N THR A 217 -12.70 -6.26 -18.50
CA THR A 217 -12.72 -5.14 -19.45
C THR A 217 -11.37 -4.42 -19.52
N TYR A 218 -10.65 -4.31 -18.40
CA TYR A 218 -9.46 -3.47 -18.30
C TYR A 218 -8.26 -4.22 -17.73
N PHE A 219 -7.21 -4.26 -18.53
CA PHE A 219 -5.96 -4.94 -18.19
C PHE A 219 -6.20 -6.42 -17.78
N PRO A 220 -6.94 -7.22 -18.58
CA PRO A 220 -7.35 -8.57 -18.19
C PRO A 220 -6.17 -9.53 -18.00
N ARG A 221 -5.02 -9.23 -18.62
CA ARG A 221 -3.79 -10.03 -18.51
C ARG A 221 -2.87 -9.60 -17.38
N VAL A 222 -3.13 -8.46 -16.73
CA VAL A 222 -2.28 -7.95 -15.64
C VAL A 222 -2.59 -8.70 -14.37
N LYS A 223 -1.58 -9.44 -13.89
CA LYS A 223 -1.62 -10.16 -12.62
C LYS A 223 -1.29 -9.23 -11.45
N VAL A 224 -1.65 -9.66 -10.25
CA VAL A 224 -1.25 -8.99 -9.00
C VAL A 224 -0.44 -9.95 -8.14
N THR A 225 0.67 -9.47 -7.60
CA THR A 225 1.51 -10.19 -6.64
C THR A 225 1.51 -9.41 -5.34
N VAL A 226 0.94 -9.98 -4.28
CA VAL A 226 0.95 -9.39 -2.94
C VAL A 226 2.12 -9.99 -2.18
N ILE A 227 3.11 -9.17 -1.84
CA ILE A 227 4.27 -9.61 -1.05
C ILE A 227 4.08 -9.13 0.40
N SER A 228 4.05 -10.10 1.31
CA SER A 228 3.95 -9.91 2.75
C SER A 228 5.25 -10.32 3.43
N CYS A 229 5.64 -9.57 4.46
CA CYS A 229 6.86 -9.80 5.21
C CYS A 229 6.50 -10.28 6.60
N ARG A 230 6.90 -11.50 6.96
CA ARG A 230 6.41 -12.22 8.14
C ARG A 230 6.77 -11.56 9.45
N GLN A 231 7.81 -10.72 9.50
CA GLN A 231 8.22 -9.95 10.68
C GLN A 231 7.90 -8.45 10.55
N SER A 232 6.96 -8.08 9.68
CA SER A 232 6.46 -6.70 9.57
C SER A 232 5.49 -6.36 10.70
N VAL A 233 5.11 -5.09 10.79
CA VAL A 233 4.07 -4.62 11.72
C VAL A 233 2.76 -5.39 11.53
N TRP A 234 2.06 -5.62 12.64
CA TRP A 234 0.81 -6.39 12.67
C TRP A 234 -0.22 -5.94 11.62
N LEU A 235 -0.26 -4.65 11.30
CA LEU A 235 -1.20 -4.07 10.35
C LEU A 235 -1.00 -4.60 8.92
N CYS A 236 0.26 -4.80 8.51
CA CYS A 236 0.59 -5.32 7.18
C CYS A 236 0.26 -6.81 7.06
N LEU A 237 0.52 -7.57 8.12
CA LEU A 237 0.21 -8.99 8.19
C LEU A 237 -1.31 -9.22 8.12
N TRP A 238 -2.06 -8.43 8.91
CA TRP A 238 -3.52 -8.49 8.96
C TRP A 238 -4.19 -8.14 7.64
N VAL A 239 -3.77 -7.06 6.96
CA VAL A 239 -4.39 -6.70 5.68
C VAL A 239 -4.13 -7.76 4.62
N THR A 240 -2.90 -8.30 4.52
CA THR A 240 -2.61 -9.34 3.54
C THR A 240 -3.47 -10.58 3.79
N ASN A 241 -3.57 -11.03 5.04
CA ASN A 241 -4.41 -12.16 5.41
C ASN A 241 -5.89 -11.93 5.06
N ARG A 242 -6.43 -10.73 5.32
CA ARG A 242 -7.81 -10.40 4.91
C ARG A 242 -8.00 -10.36 3.40
N THR A 243 -7.06 -9.79 2.65
CA THR A 243 -7.10 -9.78 1.19
C THR A 243 -7.08 -11.19 0.63
N GLN A 244 -6.20 -12.06 1.14
CA GLN A 244 -6.10 -13.45 0.73
C GLN A 244 -7.37 -14.24 1.06
N THR A 245 -7.91 -14.08 2.28
CA THR A 245 -9.18 -14.70 2.68
C THR A 245 -10.30 -14.34 1.72
N LEU A 246 -10.41 -13.06 1.37
CA LEU A 246 -11.44 -12.57 0.45
C LEU A 246 -11.21 -13.10 -0.96
N HIS A 247 -9.97 -13.09 -1.45
CA HIS A 247 -9.60 -13.68 -2.73
C HIS A 247 -10.05 -15.16 -2.81
N ASP A 248 -9.71 -15.97 -1.82
CA ASP A 248 -10.03 -17.39 -1.79
C ASP A 248 -11.54 -17.65 -1.72
N GLU A 249 -12.29 -16.77 -1.04
CA GLU A 249 -13.76 -16.80 -1.02
C GLU A 249 -14.36 -16.56 -2.42
N PHE A 250 -13.86 -15.56 -3.14
CA PHE A 250 -14.31 -15.29 -4.51
C PHE A 250 -13.95 -16.42 -5.47
N VAL A 251 -12.72 -16.97 -5.38
CA VAL A 251 -12.31 -18.15 -6.18
C VAL A 251 -13.22 -19.33 -5.90
N ARG A 252 -13.52 -19.63 -4.62
CA ARG A 252 -14.41 -20.73 -4.23
C ARG A 252 -15.83 -20.56 -4.78
N ARG A 253 -16.29 -19.32 -4.95
CA ARG A 253 -17.57 -18.99 -5.57
C ARG A 253 -17.56 -19.03 -7.11
N GLY A 254 -16.45 -19.43 -7.73
CA GLY A 254 -16.30 -19.47 -9.18
C GLY A 254 -16.29 -18.09 -9.85
N LYS A 255 -15.91 -17.05 -9.11
CA LYS A 255 -15.87 -15.67 -9.62
C LYS A 255 -14.66 -15.43 -10.50
N THR A 256 -14.84 -14.69 -11.60
CA THR A 256 -13.74 -14.31 -12.50
C THR A 256 -13.08 -13.04 -11.97
N ILE A 257 -12.19 -13.21 -11.00
CA ILE A 257 -11.43 -12.13 -10.35
C ILE A 257 -10.03 -11.97 -10.95
N ARG A 258 -9.32 -10.90 -10.57
CA ARG A 258 -7.95 -10.66 -11.03
C ARG A 258 -7.03 -11.76 -10.50
N GLN A 259 -6.22 -12.35 -11.39
CA GLN A 259 -5.24 -13.35 -11.00
C GLN A 259 -4.27 -12.75 -9.97
N THR A 260 -4.38 -13.21 -8.73
CA THR A 260 -3.60 -12.70 -7.60
C THR A 260 -2.83 -13.84 -6.96
N GLN A 261 -1.54 -13.61 -6.69
CA GLN A 261 -0.71 -14.52 -5.92
C GLN A 261 -0.22 -13.84 -4.64
N PHE A 262 -0.13 -14.60 -3.56
CA PHE A 262 0.33 -14.14 -2.26
C PHE A 262 1.67 -14.80 -1.94
N ILE A 263 2.68 -13.99 -1.62
CA ILE A 263 4.03 -14.45 -1.31
C ILE A 263 4.40 -13.93 0.06
N ASP A 264 4.70 -14.85 0.97
CA ASP A 264 5.27 -14.54 2.27
C ASP A 264 6.79 -14.61 2.21
N VAL A 265 7.45 -13.57 2.73
CA VAL A 265 8.91 -13.50 2.87
C VAL A 265 9.27 -13.68 4.33
N GLU A 266 9.92 -14.80 4.60
CA GLU A 266 10.42 -15.13 5.93
C GLU A 266 11.58 -14.23 6.35
N LYS A 267 11.67 -13.98 7.65
CA LYS A 267 12.76 -13.19 8.26
C LYS A 267 12.94 -11.78 7.68
N ALA A 268 11.87 -11.21 7.14
CA ALA A 268 11.82 -9.87 6.57
C ALA A 268 10.75 -9.02 7.27
N ASN A 269 11.00 -7.72 7.40
CA ASN A 269 10.02 -6.74 7.87
C ASN A 269 9.56 -5.83 6.72
N HIS A 270 8.92 -4.71 7.04
CA HIS A 270 8.39 -3.74 6.07
C HIS A 270 9.44 -3.17 5.10
N PHE A 271 10.72 -3.24 5.47
CA PHE A 271 11.86 -2.86 4.64
C PHE A 271 12.66 -4.14 4.40
N VAL A 272 12.33 -4.89 3.33
CA VAL A 272 13.04 -6.10 2.91
C VAL A 272 14.53 -5.83 3.04
N ARG A 273 15.27 -6.78 3.61
CA ARG A 273 16.71 -6.70 3.84
C ARG A 273 17.42 -6.50 2.50
N ILE A 274 17.53 -5.27 2.07
CA ILE A 274 18.40 -4.86 1.01
C ILE A 274 19.69 -4.41 1.70
N SER A 275 20.84 -4.94 1.25
CA SER A 275 22.13 -4.46 1.72
C SER A 275 22.20 -2.93 1.55
N PRO A 276 23.04 -2.22 2.33
CA PRO A 276 23.10 -0.75 2.29
C PRO A 276 23.31 -0.13 0.89
N LEU A 277 23.70 -0.92 -0.11
CA LEU A 277 24.01 -0.48 -1.47
C LEU A 277 22.82 -0.44 -2.44
N ARG A 278 21.63 -0.98 -2.11
CA ARG A 278 20.51 -1.01 -3.08
C ARG A 278 19.15 -0.74 -2.47
N CYS A 279 19.06 0.19 -1.54
CA CYS A 279 17.75 0.61 -1.04
C CYS A 279 16.86 1.03 -2.23
N ILE A 280 15.75 0.34 -2.45
CA ILE A 280 14.63 0.81 -3.30
C ILE A 280 13.95 1.95 -2.50
N ALA A 281 14.70 3.01 -2.23
CA ALA A 281 14.24 4.21 -1.52
C ALA A 281 14.05 5.40 -2.48
N GLY A 282 14.33 5.20 -3.77
CA GLY A 282 14.21 6.24 -4.77
C GLY A 282 13.09 5.97 -5.75
N LEU A 283 11.82 6.05 -5.33
CA LEU A 283 10.68 6.44 -6.17
C LEU A 283 9.41 6.45 -5.30
N LEU A 284 8.69 7.58 -5.32
CA LEU A 284 7.29 7.82 -4.89
C LEU A 284 6.98 8.65 -3.63
N MET A 285 7.92 8.97 -2.73
CA MET A 285 7.56 9.81 -1.56
C MET A 285 7.58 11.33 -1.82
N ASN A 286 8.29 11.83 -2.84
CA ASN A 286 8.46 13.29 -3.05
C ASN A 286 7.59 13.91 -4.17
N LEU A 287 6.97 13.11 -5.05
CA LEU A 287 6.29 13.65 -6.24
C LEU A 287 4.80 13.96 -6.05
N LEU A 288 4.24 13.68 -4.87
CA LEU A 288 2.79 13.60 -4.74
C LEU A 288 2.05 14.94 -4.59
N PHE A 289 2.67 16.06 -4.17
CA PHE A 289 1.88 17.29 -3.89
C PHE A 289 2.61 18.64 -4.06
N HIS A 290 3.44 18.81 -5.10
CA HIS A 290 3.83 20.16 -5.56
C HIS A 290 2.88 20.74 -6.64
N ILE A 291 1.61 20.30 -6.65
CA ILE A 291 0.51 20.87 -7.44
C ILE A 291 -0.65 21.24 -6.52
#